data_AF-A0A7R9JRU2-F1
#
_entry.id   AF-A0A7R9JRU2-F1
#
_cell.length_a   1.000
_cell.length_b   1.000
_cell.length_c   1.000
_cell.angle_alpha   90.00
_cell.angle_beta   90.00
_cell.angle_gamma   90.00
#
_symmetry.space_group_name_H-M   'P 1'
#
loop_
_entity.id
_entity.type
_entity.pdbx_description
1 polymer ?
#
loop_
_entity_poly.entity_id
_entity_poly.type
_entity_poly.pdbx_seq_one_letter_code
_entity_poly.pdbx_strand_id
1 'polypeptide(L)'
;MDTLLEEAIKLCCRSSLQIILNILHGEGVSGPSPFISLSILLVDLKLTFSPTIQEISSMVRNVKQKLVHSLRPIPRLHEKFRVPANHLVAFHESIDKDNECIKIQNLINEEMLTNTNMIINYAKTWDQFRTVWDVNKDLFISRYENLDPPVSSFESDISRYSEVATNVQIQESISQVYFLIINCSLLKQSIVEHCVEWQSTLTLLLRNTTEDKMDDIYQYIKENSERSIFSFINFINSIDFVYNVN
;
A
#
# COMPACT_ATOMS: atom_id res chain seq x y z
N MET A 1 -38.25 22.85 -34.30
CA MET A 1 -37.41 21.69 -34.68
C MET A 1 -36.03 21.77 -34.04
N ASP A 2 -35.24 22.84 -34.26
CA ASP A 2 -33.91 22.99 -33.62
C ASP A 2 -33.97 23.01 -32.08
N THR A 3 -34.95 23.74 -31.52
CA THR A 3 -35.23 23.76 -30.08
C THR A 3 -35.68 22.41 -29.50
N LEU A 4 -36.43 21.62 -30.28
CA LEU A 4 -36.82 20.26 -29.86
C LEU A 4 -35.61 19.32 -29.83
N LEU A 5 -34.72 19.44 -30.81
CA LEU A 5 -33.47 18.69 -30.83
C LEU A 5 -32.56 19.09 -29.66
N GLU A 6 -32.49 20.38 -29.34
CA GLU A 6 -31.76 20.87 -28.16
C GLU A 6 -32.26 20.25 -26.86
N GLU A 7 -33.57 20.27 -26.62
CA GLU A 7 -34.16 19.68 -25.42
C GLU A 7 -33.96 18.16 -25.37
N ALA A 8 -34.03 17.47 -26.51
CA ALA A 8 -33.73 16.04 -26.59
C ALA A 8 -32.27 15.75 -26.21
N ILE A 9 -31.30 16.54 -26.71
CA ILE A 9 -29.88 16.35 -26.38
C ILE A 9 -29.62 16.67 -24.91
N LYS A 10 -30.24 17.73 -24.36
CA LYS A 10 -30.18 18.03 -22.91
C LYS A 10 -30.70 16.86 -22.09
N LEU A 11 -31.85 16.29 -22.46
CA LEU A 11 -32.43 15.12 -21.80
C LEU A 11 -31.45 13.93 -21.85
N CYS A 12 -30.86 13.64 -23.00
CA CYS A 12 -29.85 12.57 -23.13
C CYS A 12 -28.64 12.79 -22.23
N CYS A 13 -28.13 14.03 -22.13
CA CYS A 13 -27.00 14.35 -21.26
C CYS A 13 -27.36 14.19 -19.78
N ARG A 14 -28.54 14.69 -19.36
CA ARG A 14 -29.06 14.52 -18.00
C ARG A 14 -29.22 13.04 -17.65
N SER A 15 -29.82 12.24 -18.52
CA SER A 15 -29.96 10.80 -18.33
C SER A 15 -28.62 10.09 -18.22
N SER A 16 -27.64 10.45 -19.06
CA SER A 16 -26.30 9.85 -19.01
C SER A 16 -25.58 10.14 -17.68
N LEU A 17 -25.66 11.39 -17.20
CA LEU A 17 -25.12 11.77 -15.90
C LEU A 17 -25.86 11.07 -14.74
N GLN A 18 -27.18 10.96 -14.82
CA GLN A 18 -27.98 10.27 -13.80
C GLN A 18 -27.63 8.79 -13.69
N ILE A 19 -27.38 8.10 -14.82
CA ILE A 19 -26.94 6.70 -14.82
C ILE A 19 -25.61 6.57 -14.07
N ILE A 20 -24.66 7.48 -14.32
CA ILE A 20 -23.36 7.47 -13.63
C ILE A 20 -23.54 7.73 -12.14
N LEU A 21 -24.38 8.70 -11.77
CA LEU A 21 -24.69 8.95 -10.36
C LEU A 21 -25.31 7.72 -9.68
N ASN A 22 -26.25 7.05 -10.34
CA ASN A 22 -26.88 5.83 -9.82
C ASN A 22 -25.88 4.68 -9.66
N ILE A 23 -24.91 4.55 -10.56
CA ILE A 23 -23.84 3.55 -10.46
C ILE A 23 -22.92 3.84 -9.25
N LEU A 24 -22.61 5.12 -9.01
CA LEU A 24 -21.75 5.53 -7.90
C LEU A 24 -22.45 5.41 -6.55
N HIS A 25 -23.71 5.82 -6.47
CA HIS A 25 -24.49 5.84 -5.23
C HIS A 25 -25.12 4.47 -4.89
N GLY A 26 -25.50 3.70 -5.91
CA GLY A 26 -26.30 2.49 -5.80
C GLY A 26 -27.80 2.76 -5.93
N GLU A 27 -28.56 1.76 -6.39
CA GLU A 27 -30.03 1.82 -6.43
C GLU A 27 -30.63 1.35 -5.09
N GLY A 28 -30.97 2.29 -4.21
CA GLY A 28 -31.79 2.03 -3.03
C GLY A 28 -31.07 1.30 -1.88
N VAL A 29 -31.60 0.15 -1.45
CA VAL A 29 -31.19 -0.57 -0.21
C VAL A 29 -29.95 -1.44 -0.43
N SER A 30 -29.66 -1.80 -1.68
CA SER A 30 -28.44 -2.51 -2.05
C SER A 30 -27.34 -1.50 -2.31
N GLY A 31 -26.23 -1.60 -1.58
CA GLY A 31 -25.06 -0.73 -1.80
C GLY A 31 -24.57 -0.77 -3.25
N PRO A 32 -23.76 0.21 -3.69
CA PRO A 32 -23.34 0.32 -5.07
C PRO A 32 -22.61 -0.94 -5.54
N SER A 33 -22.95 -1.39 -6.76
CA SER A 33 -22.24 -2.51 -7.40
C SER A 33 -20.82 -2.07 -7.74
N PRO A 34 -19.80 -2.86 -7.37
CA PRO A 34 -18.44 -2.42 -7.55
C PRO A 34 -18.03 -2.61 -9.02
N PHE A 35 -17.49 -1.55 -9.63
CA PHE A 35 -17.18 -1.54 -11.07
C PHE A 35 -15.76 -1.08 -11.41
N ILE A 36 -15.06 -0.46 -10.47
CA ILE A 36 -13.64 -0.07 -10.63
C ILE A 36 -12.78 -0.94 -9.73
N SER A 37 -11.72 -1.52 -10.29
CA SER A 37 -10.73 -2.26 -9.52
C SER A 37 -9.47 -1.43 -9.29
N LEU A 38 -8.94 -1.46 -8.07
CA LEU A 38 -7.67 -0.87 -7.65
C LEU A 38 -6.78 -1.94 -7.06
N SER A 39 -5.48 -1.77 -7.19
CA SER A 39 -4.49 -2.54 -6.44
C SER A 39 -3.80 -1.65 -5.41
N ILE A 40 -3.57 -2.18 -4.21
CA ILE A 40 -2.69 -1.57 -3.21
C ILE A 40 -1.29 -2.14 -3.34
N LEU A 41 -0.31 -1.26 -3.41
CA LEU A 41 1.10 -1.56 -3.57
C LEU A 41 1.89 -0.91 -2.45
N LEU A 42 2.98 -1.55 -2.02
CA LEU A 42 3.98 -0.95 -1.16
C LEU A 42 5.15 -0.48 -2.03
N VAL A 43 5.29 0.83 -2.21
CA VAL A 43 6.36 1.45 -3.02
C VAL A 43 7.11 2.45 -2.14
N ASP A 44 8.43 2.32 -2.04
CA ASP A 44 9.28 3.18 -1.18
C ASP A 44 8.78 3.29 0.26
N LEU A 45 8.37 2.15 0.84
CA LEU A 45 7.81 2.05 2.20
C LEU A 45 6.48 2.81 2.40
N LYS A 46 5.81 3.18 1.31
CA LYS A 46 4.52 3.89 1.33
C LYS A 46 3.45 3.09 0.62
N LEU A 47 2.25 3.10 1.21
CA LEU A 47 1.07 2.54 0.58
C LEU A 47 0.63 3.44 -0.58
N THR A 48 0.56 2.85 -1.77
CA THR A 48 0.15 3.52 -3.00
C THR A 48 -0.99 2.73 -3.66
N PHE A 49 -1.87 3.46 -4.35
CA PHE A 49 -2.98 2.89 -5.10
C PHE A 49 -2.68 2.97 -6.58
N SER A 50 -2.96 1.88 -7.30
CA SER A 50 -2.86 1.83 -8.75
C SER A 50 -4.18 1.30 -9.35
N PRO A 51 -4.92 2.10 -10.13
CA PRO A 51 -4.70 3.53 -10.43
C PRO A 51 -4.85 4.40 -9.17
N THR A 52 -4.32 5.63 -9.24
CA THR A 52 -4.38 6.56 -8.11
C THR A 52 -5.80 7.08 -7.88
N ILE A 53 -6.11 7.46 -6.65
CA ILE A 53 -7.40 8.09 -6.30
C ILE A 53 -7.61 9.38 -7.12
N GLN A 54 -6.53 10.10 -7.41
CA GLN A 54 -6.58 11.32 -8.23
C GLN A 54 -6.98 11.03 -9.67
N GLU A 55 -6.45 9.97 -10.28
CA GLU A 55 -6.81 9.54 -11.63
C GLU A 55 -8.30 9.16 -11.70
N ILE A 56 -8.78 8.34 -10.76
CA ILE A 56 -10.20 7.98 -10.67
C ILE A 56 -11.07 9.23 -10.50
N SER A 57 -10.68 10.11 -9.59
CA SER A 57 -11.42 11.34 -9.32
C SER A 57 -11.44 12.28 -10.53
N SER A 58 -10.33 12.36 -11.28
CA SER A 58 -10.27 13.13 -12.53
C SER A 58 -11.13 12.54 -13.64
N MET A 59 -11.25 11.21 -13.69
CA MET A 59 -12.10 10.52 -14.65
C MET A 59 -13.58 10.85 -14.42
N VAL A 60 -14.02 10.83 -13.16
CA VAL A 60 -15.41 11.05 -12.73
C VAL A 60 -15.80 12.55 -12.76
N ARG A 61 -14.91 13.45 -12.32
CA ARG A 61 -15.18 14.91 -12.31
C ARG A 61 -15.35 15.51 -13.71
N ASN A 62 -14.74 14.90 -14.72
CA ASN A 62 -14.71 15.45 -16.08
C ASN A 62 -15.79 14.86 -17.00
N VAL A 63 -16.73 14.06 -16.48
CA VAL A 63 -17.76 13.40 -17.30
C VAL A 63 -18.63 14.43 -18.05
N LYS A 64 -19.19 15.44 -17.36
CA LYS A 64 -19.97 16.51 -18.02
C LYS A 64 -19.17 17.18 -19.14
N GLN A 65 -17.92 17.53 -18.87
CA GLN A 65 -17.07 18.20 -19.85
C GLN A 65 -16.79 17.32 -21.07
N LYS A 66 -16.57 16.01 -20.87
CA LYS A 66 -16.40 15.04 -21.97
C LYS A 66 -17.67 14.92 -22.82
N LEU A 67 -18.85 14.90 -22.19
CA LEU A 67 -20.14 14.91 -22.89
C LEU A 67 -20.35 16.21 -23.69
N VAL A 68 -20.03 17.36 -23.11
CA VAL A 68 -20.11 18.65 -23.82
C VAL A 68 -19.13 18.68 -25.00
N HIS A 69 -17.92 18.16 -24.81
CA HIS A 69 -16.89 18.15 -25.85
C HIS A 69 -17.24 17.25 -27.03
N SER A 70 -17.88 16.10 -26.78
CA SER A 70 -18.33 15.19 -27.86
C SER A 70 -19.43 15.79 -28.73
N LEU A 71 -20.14 16.80 -28.23
CA LEU A 71 -21.20 17.51 -28.96
C LEU A 71 -20.69 18.71 -29.78
N ARG A 72 -19.43 19.12 -29.60
CA ARG A 72 -18.84 20.25 -30.38
C ARG A 72 -18.92 20.08 -31.90
N PRO A 73 -18.70 18.89 -32.48
CA PRO A 73 -18.75 18.71 -33.93
C PRO A 73 -20.17 18.77 -34.52
N ILE A 74 -21.22 18.77 -33.67
CA ILE A 74 -22.61 18.69 -34.13
C ILE A 74 -23.12 20.11 -34.43
N PRO A 75 -23.31 20.45 -35.72
CA PRO A 75 -23.82 21.77 -36.09
C PRO A 75 -25.31 21.86 -35.77
N ARG A 76 -25.79 23.09 -35.60
CA ARG A 76 -27.24 23.35 -35.48
C ARG A 76 -27.96 23.07 -36.80
N LEU A 77 -29.27 22.81 -36.72
CA LEU A 77 -30.07 22.59 -37.92
C LEU A 77 -30.11 23.84 -38.79
N HIS A 78 -30.28 25.02 -38.19
CA HIS A 78 -30.30 26.28 -38.95
C HIS A 78 -28.97 26.57 -39.66
N GLU A 79 -27.82 26.22 -39.05
CA GLU A 79 -26.50 26.33 -39.68
C GLU A 79 -26.38 25.38 -40.88
N LYS A 80 -26.85 24.12 -40.72
CA LYS A 80 -26.80 23.11 -41.78
C LYS A 80 -27.72 23.44 -42.95
N PHE A 81 -28.90 23.98 -42.68
CA PHE A 81 -29.92 24.31 -43.69
C PHE A 81 -29.88 25.78 -44.15
N ARG A 82 -28.91 26.57 -43.66
CA ARG A 82 -28.74 28.00 -43.99
C ARG A 82 -30.01 28.83 -43.76
N VAL A 83 -30.72 28.52 -42.68
CA VAL A 83 -31.92 29.27 -42.26
C VAL A 83 -31.48 30.38 -41.31
N PRO A 84 -31.96 31.63 -41.47
CA PRO A 84 -31.65 32.69 -40.52
C PRO A 84 -32.26 32.35 -39.15
N ALA A 85 -31.40 32.18 -38.15
CA ALA A 85 -31.80 32.05 -36.76
C ALA A 85 -31.13 33.15 -35.95
N ASN A 86 -31.95 34.04 -35.38
CA ASN A 86 -31.45 35.03 -34.44
C ASN A 86 -31.42 34.38 -33.04
N HIS A 87 -30.31 34.55 -32.32
CA HIS A 87 -30.14 34.23 -30.89
C HIS A 87 -29.96 32.75 -30.48
N LEU A 88 -29.70 31.81 -31.40
CA LEU A 88 -29.39 30.42 -31.02
C LEU A 88 -27.88 30.22 -30.80
N VAL A 89 -27.52 29.69 -29.64
CA VAL A 89 -26.14 29.28 -29.30
C VAL A 89 -25.88 27.85 -29.77
N ALA A 90 -24.61 27.44 -29.89
CA ALA A 90 -24.28 26.06 -30.25
C ALA A 90 -24.82 25.04 -29.21
N PHE A 91 -25.11 23.80 -29.63
CA PHE A 91 -25.66 22.77 -28.71
C PHE A 91 -24.77 22.55 -27.47
N HIS A 92 -23.46 22.49 -27.67
CA HIS A 92 -22.50 22.27 -26.58
C HIS A 92 -22.51 23.43 -25.56
N GLU A 93 -22.65 24.69 -26.00
CA GLU A 93 -22.74 25.84 -25.10
C GLU A 93 -24.04 25.85 -24.30
N SER A 94 -25.14 25.41 -24.92
CA SER A 94 -26.42 25.29 -24.23
C SER A 94 -26.39 24.23 -23.14
N ILE A 95 -25.67 23.12 -23.35
CA ILE A 95 -25.59 22.02 -22.39
C ILE A 95 -24.60 22.32 -21.29
N ASP A 96 -23.51 23.04 -21.59
CA ASP A 96 -22.55 23.44 -20.56
C ASP A 96 -23.19 24.34 -19.49
N LYS A 97 -24.15 25.19 -19.90
CA LYS A 97 -24.97 26.07 -19.05
C LYS A 97 -26.22 25.40 -18.47
N ASP A 98 -26.46 24.12 -18.74
CA ASP A 98 -27.66 23.44 -18.25
C ASP A 98 -27.59 23.22 -16.73
N ASN A 99 -28.51 23.86 -16.00
CA ASN A 99 -28.53 23.82 -14.53
C ASN A 99 -28.69 22.40 -13.98
N GLU A 100 -29.47 21.55 -14.63
CA GLU A 100 -29.68 20.16 -14.17
C GLU A 100 -28.42 19.32 -14.38
N CYS A 101 -27.75 19.42 -15.54
CA CYS A 101 -26.44 18.79 -15.75
C CYS A 101 -25.40 19.26 -14.72
N ILE A 102 -25.39 20.56 -14.37
CA ILE A 102 -24.48 21.11 -13.34
C ILE A 102 -24.81 20.51 -11.96
N LYS A 103 -26.09 20.46 -11.59
CA LYS A 103 -26.53 19.86 -10.31
C LYS A 103 -26.14 18.39 -10.21
N ILE A 104 -26.42 17.58 -11.22
CA ILE A 104 -26.09 16.15 -11.21
C ILE A 104 -24.56 15.95 -11.16
N GLN A 105 -23.78 16.75 -11.88
CA GLN A 105 -22.31 16.69 -11.81
C GLN A 105 -21.78 17.06 -10.41
N ASN A 106 -22.41 18.00 -9.70
CA ASN A 106 -22.03 18.33 -8.33
C ASN A 106 -22.31 17.16 -7.38
N LEU A 107 -23.45 16.48 -7.51
CA LEU A 107 -23.74 15.27 -6.73
C LEU A 107 -22.72 14.16 -7.00
N ILE A 108 -22.35 13.94 -8.28
CA ILE A 108 -21.28 13.00 -8.65
C ILE A 108 -19.95 13.36 -7.97
N ASN A 109 -19.63 14.66 -7.88
CA ASN A 109 -18.40 15.11 -7.22
C ASN A 109 -18.44 14.88 -5.70
N GLU A 110 -19.59 15.08 -5.07
CA GLU A 110 -19.81 14.80 -3.64
C GLU A 110 -19.65 13.30 -3.34
N GLU A 111 -20.21 12.42 -4.17
CA GLU A 111 -20.04 10.97 -4.02
C GLU A 111 -18.57 10.54 -4.17
N MET A 112 -17.84 11.16 -5.09
CA MET A 112 -16.40 10.91 -5.25
C MET A 112 -15.58 11.36 -4.01
N LEU A 113 -16.00 12.45 -3.34
CA LEU A 113 -15.37 12.88 -2.09
C LEU A 113 -15.65 11.89 -0.95
N THR A 114 -16.89 11.41 -0.82
CA THR A 114 -17.27 10.36 0.13
C THR A 114 -16.44 9.10 -0.11
N ASN A 115 -16.32 8.65 -1.36
CA ASN A 115 -15.50 7.51 -1.72
C ASN A 115 -14.02 7.70 -1.36
N THR A 116 -13.46 8.89 -1.60
CA THR A 116 -12.07 9.20 -1.23
C THR A 116 -11.84 9.00 0.28
N ASN A 117 -12.76 9.46 1.12
CA ASN A 117 -12.67 9.27 2.57
C ASN A 117 -12.78 7.80 2.97
N MET A 118 -13.65 7.02 2.32
CA MET A 118 -13.78 5.58 2.55
C MET A 118 -12.49 4.83 2.21
N ILE A 119 -11.84 5.15 1.09
CA ILE A 119 -10.56 4.54 0.71
C ILE A 119 -9.46 4.89 1.71
N ILE A 120 -9.38 6.17 2.13
CA ILE A 120 -8.39 6.60 3.13
C ILE A 120 -8.59 5.86 4.45
N ASN A 121 -9.83 5.67 4.89
CA ASN A 121 -10.13 4.93 6.11
C ASN A 121 -9.82 3.43 5.96
N TYR A 122 -10.08 2.84 4.79
CA TYR A 122 -9.65 1.47 4.50
C TYR A 122 -8.12 1.34 4.51
N ALA A 123 -7.38 2.31 3.95
CA ALA A 123 -5.91 2.28 3.97
C ALA A 123 -5.35 2.22 5.39
N LYS A 124 -5.98 2.93 6.34
CA LYS A 124 -5.57 2.95 7.75
C LYS A 124 -5.70 1.60 8.45
N THR A 125 -6.51 0.67 7.96
CA THR A 125 -6.58 -0.68 8.58
C THR A 125 -5.27 -1.44 8.42
N TRP A 126 -4.47 -1.08 7.40
CA TRP A 126 -3.15 -1.64 7.17
C TRP A 126 -2.06 -0.98 8.03
N ASP A 127 -2.33 0.16 8.68
CA ASP A 127 -1.35 0.85 9.55
C ASP A 127 -0.91 0.00 10.75
N GLN A 128 -1.73 -0.99 11.16
CA GLN A 128 -1.35 -1.92 12.23
C GLN A 128 -0.11 -2.78 11.87
N PHE A 129 0.17 -2.96 10.59
CA PHE A 129 1.34 -3.69 10.10
C PHE A 129 2.51 -2.78 9.72
N ARG A 130 2.34 -1.45 9.87
CA ARG A 130 3.30 -0.45 9.39
C ARG A 130 4.71 -0.62 9.95
N THR A 131 4.83 -1.13 11.16
CA THR A 131 6.11 -1.41 11.82
C THR A 131 6.98 -2.44 11.08
N VAL A 132 6.39 -3.24 10.17
CA VAL A 132 7.15 -4.23 9.38
C VAL A 132 8.01 -3.55 8.32
N TRP A 133 7.50 -2.51 7.65
CA TRP A 133 8.19 -1.86 6.53
C TRP A 133 8.74 -0.46 6.86
N ASP A 134 8.20 0.25 7.86
CA ASP A 134 8.63 1.61 8.21
C ASP A 134 9.98 1.63 8.97
N VAL A 135 10.37 0.49 9.55
CA VAL A 135 11.60 0.38 10.36
C VAL A 135 12.82 0.19 9.48
N ASN A 136 13.80 1.09 9.63
CA ASN A 136 15.12 0.93 9.03
C ASN A 136 15.87 -0.25 9.69
N LYS A 137 16.14 -1.29 8.90
CA LYS A 137 16.78 -2.52 9.36
C LYS A 137 18.17 -2.30 9.93
N ASP A 138 19.00 -1.49 9.28
CA ASP A 138 20.39 -1.26 9.71
C ASP A 138 20.45 -0.57 11.08
N LEU A 139 19.59 0.44 11.27
CA LEU A 139 19.48 1.14 12.56
C LEU A 139 18.92 0.23 13.66
N PHE A 140 18.00 -0.66 13.31
CA PHE A 140 17.46 -1.63 14.26
C PHE A 140 18.55 -2.62 14.69
N ILE A 141 19.25 -3.25 13.74
CA ILE A 141 20.30 -4.24 14.01
C ILE A 141 21.41 -3.63 14.86
N SER A 142 21.92 -2.45 14.49
CA SER A 142 22.99 -1.80 15.25
C SER A 142 22.59 -1.51 16.70
N ARG A 143 21.33 -1.12 16.96
CA ARG A 143 20.84 -0.97 18.33
C ARG A 143 20.69 -2.31 19.04
N TYR A 144 20.24 -3.33 18.33
CA TYR A 144 20.05 -4.68 18.85
C TYR A 144 21.38 -5.29 19.28
N GLU A 145 22.44 -5.16 18.48
CA GLU A 145 23.80 -5.59 18.82
C GLU A 145 24.34 -4.91 20.08
N ASN A 146 24.18 -3.59 20.19
CA ASN A 146 24.66 -2.82 21.35
C ASN A 146 23.95 -3.18 22.65
N LEU A 147 22.77 -3.82 22.58
CA LEU A 147 21.99 -4.23 23.75
C LEU A 147 22.39 -5.62 24.29
N ASP A 148 23.18 -6.41 23.55
CA ASP A 148 23.48 -7.84 23.80
C ASP A 148 22.26 -8.62 24.36
N PRO A 149 21.16 -8.69 23.58
CA PRO A 149 19.92 -9.26 24.06
C PRO A 149 20.02 -10.77 24.29
N PRO A 150 19.26 -11.32 25.26
CA PRO A 150 19.22 -12.75 25.49
C PRO A 150 18.58 -13.48 24.30
N VAL A 151 18.90 -14.77 24.14
CA VAL A 151 18.34 -15.64 23.07
C VAL A 151 16.80 -15.66 23.09
N SER A 152 16.18 -15.54 24.27
CA SER A 152 14.72 -15.46 24.41
C SER A 152 14.11 -14.23 23.73
N SER A 153 14.84 -13.11 23.66
CA SER A 153 14.40 -11.92 22.91
C SER A 153 14.40 -12.18 21.41
N PHE A 154 15.44 -12.83 20.87
CA PHE A 154 15.48 -13.24 19.46
C PHE A 154 14.31 -14.16 19.12
N GLU A 155 14.05 -15.19 19.93
CA GLU A 155 12.94 -16.12 19.74
C GLU A 155 11.59 -15.38 19.74
N SER A 156 11.39 -14.45 20.69
CA SER A 156 10.18 -13.64 20.76
C SER A 156 9.99 -12.76 19.53
N ASP A 157 11.05 -12.13 19.03
CA ASP A 157 10.98 -11.27 17.85
C ASP A 157 10.70 -12.06 16.57
N ILE A 158 11.38 -13.20 16.38
CA ILE A 158 11.14 -14.10 15.24
C ILE A 158 9.70 -14.63 15.25
N SER A 159 9.21 -15.04 16.43
CA SER A 159 7.83 -15.49 16.60
C SER A 159 6.82 -14.39 16.26
N ARG A 160 7.06 -13.14 16.71
CA ARG A 160 6.22 -11.98 16.39
C ARG A 160 6.09 -11.74 14.88
N TYR A 161 7.20 -11.79 14.13
CA TYR A 161 7.14 -11.63 12.66
C TYR A 161 6.40 -12.79 11.97
N SER A 162 6.46 -14.01 12.54
CA SER A 162 5.70 -15.16 12.04
C SER A 162 4.19 -15.01 12.27
N GLU A 163 3.81 -14.49 13.43
CA GLU A 163 2.41 -14.16 13.75
C GLU A 163 1.88 -13.06 12.82
N VAL A 164 2.66 -12.00 12.59
CA VAL A 164 2.28 -10.93 11.65
C VAL A 164 2.09 -11.47 10.23
N ALA A 165 3.00 -12.31 9.74
CA ALA A 165 2.86 -12.94 8.42
C ALA A 165 1.57 -13.77 8.30
N THR A 166 1.25 -14.54 9.36
CA THR A 166 0.01 -15.33 9.42
C THR A 166 -1.24 -14.44 9.42
N ASN A 167 -1.24 -13.39 10.25
CA ASN A 167 -2.34 -12.43 10.36
C ASN A 167 -2.60 -11.72 9.03
N VAL A 168 -1.55 -11.36 8.28
CA VAL A 168 -1.65 -10.76 6.95
C VAL A 168 -2.21 -11.75 5.94
N GLN A 169 -1.80 -13.01 5.97
CA GLN A 169 -2.30 -14.04 5.05
C GLN A 169 -3.80 -14.33 5.22
N ILE A 170 -4.30 -14.30 6.47
CA ILE A 170 -5.72 -14.51 6.79
C ILE A 170 -6.63 -13.40 6.25
N GLN A 171 -6.12 -12.17 6.11
CA GLN A 171 -6.89 -11.05 5.55
C GLN A 171 -7.41 -11.37 4.15
N GLU A 172 -8.61 -10.92 3.81
CA GLU A 172 -9.15 -11.09 2.47
C GLU A 172 -8.29 -10.35 1.43
N SER A 173 -7.97 -11.04 0.33
CA SER A 173 -7.15 -10.48 -0.75
C SER A 173 -7.89 -9.47 -1.63
N ILE A 174 -9.22 -9.56 -1.67
CA ILE A 174 -10.10 -8.70 -2.46
C ILE A 174 -11.18 -8.20 -1.52
N SER A 175 -11.23 -6.88 -1.32
CA SER A 175 -12.25 -6.24 -0.48
C SER A 175 -13.06 -5.26 -1.30
N GLN A 176 -14.38 -5.26 -1.09
CA GLN A 176 -15.24 -4.23 -1.67
C GLN A 176 -15.29 -3.01 -0.74
N VAL A 177 -14.95 -1.84 -1.27
CA VAL A 177 -15.07 -0.54 -0.59
C VAL A 177 -15.94 0.36 -1.43
N TYR A 178 -17.22 0.51 -1.04
CA TYR A 178 -18.20 1.29 -1.78
C TYR A 178 -18.36 0.74 -3.22
N PHE A 179 -18.19 1.58 -4.26
CA PHE A 179 -18.20 1.14 -5.67
C PHE A 179 -16.85 0.60 -6.19
N LEU A 180 -15.87 0.38 -5.31
CA LEU A 180 -14.51 -0.06 -5.66
C LEU A 180 -14.24 -1.49 -5.20
N ILE A 181 -13.48 -2.23 -6.03
CA ILE A 181 -12.85 -3.50 -5.67
C ILE A 181 -11.38 -3.21 -5.40
N ILE A 182 -10.94 -3.43 -4.17
CA ILE A 182 -9.55 -3.25 -3.77
C ILE A 182 -8.87 -4.61 -3.70
N ASN A 183 -7.85 -4.80 -4.53
CA ASN A 183 -6.96 -5.95 -4.50
C ASN A 183 -5.72 -5.61 -3.66
N CYS A 184 -5.53 -6.33 -2.55
CA CYS A 184 -4.37 -6.18 -1.68
C CYS A 184 -3.40 -7.37 -1.77
N SER A 185 -3.54 -8.28 -2.75
CA SER A 185 -2.67 -9.45 -2.91
C SER A 185 -1.19 -9.07 -2.99
N LEU A 186 -0.87 -8.00 -3.74
CA LEU A 186 0.51 -7.52 -3.89
C LEU A 186 1.06 -6.92 -2.59
N LEU A 187 0.23 -6.16 -1.87
CA LEU A 187 0.58 -5.67 -0.53
C LEU A 187 0.84 -6.83 0.44
N LYS A 188 -0.05 -7.82 0.49
CA LYS A 188 0.11 -9.00 1.35
C LYS A 188 1.42 -9.72 1.07
N GLN A 189 1.73 -9.93 -0.21
CA GLN A 189 2.99 -10.55 -0.62
C GLN A 189 4.19 -9.74 -0.12
N SER A 190 4.20 -8.43 -0.35
CA SER A 190 5.30 -7.55 0.07
C SER A 190 5.49 -7.51 1.60
N ILE A 191 4.41 -7.51 2.38
CA ILE A 191 4.51 -7.56 3.85
C ILE A 191 5.09 -8.90 4.32
N VAL A 192 4.66 -10.02 3.72
CA VAL A 192 5.17 -11.35 4.04
C VAL A 192 6.65 -11.46 3.67
N GLU A 193 7.06 -10.94 2.52
CA GLU A 193 8.46 -10.87 2.10
C GLU A 193 9.31 -10.10 3.13
N HIS A 194 8.84 -8.93 3.59
CA HIS A 194 9.53 -8.20 4.65
C HIS A 194 9.61 -8.96 5.98
N CYS A 195 8.57 -9.70 6.37
CA CYS A 195 8.64 -10.56 7.56
C CYS A 195 9.72 -11.63 7.42
N VAL A 196 9.83 -12.27 6.26
CA VAL A 196 10.86 -13.29 5.98
C VAL A 196 12.26 -12.67 6.03
N GLU A 197 12.43 -11.49 5.47
CA GLU A 197 13.70 -10.75 5.54
C GLU A 197 14.10 -10.41 6.98
N TRP A 198 13.14 -9.98 7.81
CA TRP A 198 13.39 -9.72 9.24
C TRP A 198 13.82 -10.98 9.99
N GLN A 199 13.13 -12.10 9.78
CA GLN A 199 13.49 -13.37 10.40
C GLN A 199 14.88 -13.85 9.98
N SER A 200 15.20 -13.74 8.69
CA SER A 200 16.52 -14.10 8.16
C SER A 200 17.63 -13.24 8.78
N THR A 201 17.39 -11.92 8.89
CA THR A 201 18.32 -10.96 9.49
C THR A 201 18.59 -11.29 10.96
N LEU A 202 17.54 -11.51 11.76
CA LEU A 202 17.66 -11.87 13.18
C LEU A 202 18.38 -13.21 13.37
N THR A 203 18.12 -14.19 12.49
CA THR A 203 18.77 -15.51 12.55
C THR A 203 20.25 -15.41 12.21
N LEU A 204 20.61 -14.61 11.20
CA LEU A 204 22.01 -14.36 10.85
C LEU A 204 22.76 -13.64 11.98
N LEU A 205 22.11 -12.66 12.61
CA LEU A 205 22.69 -11.95 13.75
C LEU A 205 22.96 -12.91 14.91
N LEU A 206 21.97 -13.72 15.29
CA LEU A 206 22.11 -14.71 16.36
C LEU A 206 23.23 -15.72 16.06
N ARG A 207 23.33 -16.15 14.80
CA ARG A 207 24.39 -17.04 14.35
C ARG A 207 25.77 -16.41 14.54
N ASN A 208 25.98 -15.20 14.05
CA ASN A 208 27.26 -14.51 14.18
C ASN A 208 27.66 -14.32 15.65
N THR A 209 26.73 -13.87 16.50
CA THR A 209 26.99 -13.74 17.95
C THR A 209 27.32 -15.08 18.62
N THR A 210 26.74 -16.18 18.12
CA THR A 210 27.04 -17.53 18.63
C THR A 210 28.42 -18.00 18.17
N GLU A 211 28.79 -17.74 16.92
CA GLU A 211 30.12 -18.04 16.37
C GLU A 211 31.20 -17.27 17.16
N ASP A 212 31.01 -15.96 17.40
CA ASP A 212 31.93 -15.14 18.18
C ASP A 212 32.12 -15.68 19.62
N LYS A 213 31.02 -15.97 20.33
CA LYS A 213 31.08 -16.53 21.69
C LYS A 213 31.72 -17.92 21.73
N MET A 214 31.57 -18.71 20.66
CA MET A 214 32.19 -20.03 20.55
C MET A 214 33.69 -19.93 20.32
N ASP A 215 34.13 -18.99 19.47
CA ASP A 215 35.54 -18.69 19.23
C ASP A 215 36.25 -18.18 20.50
N ASP A 216 35.58 -17.33 21.29
CA ASP A 216 36.08 -16.87 22.59
C ASP A 216 36.33 -18.05 23.55
N ILE A 217 35.38 -19.01 23.60
CA ILE A 217 35.52 -20.22 24.42
C ILE A 217 36.67 -21.09 23.90
N TYR A 218 36.79 -21.29 22.59
CA TYR A 218 37.89 -22.06 22.00
C TYR A 218 39.25 -21.44 22.33
N GLN A 219 39.37 -20.11 22.21
CA GLN A 219 40.59 -19.39 22.55
C GLN A 219 40.91 -19.54 24.05
N TYR A 220 39.92 -19.36 24.93
CA TYR A 220 40.09 -19.53 26.37
C TYR A 220 40.55 -20.95 26.74
N ILE A 221 39.94 -21.99 26.17
CA ILE A 221 40.32 -23.39 26.40
C ILE A 221 41.75 -23.63 25.92
N LYS A 222 42.09 -23.14 24.72
CA LYS A 222 43.42 -23.28 24.13
C LYS A 222 44.49 -22.65 25.03
N GLU A 223 44.31 -21.40 25.43
CA GLU A 223 45.25 -20.67 26.29
C GLU A 223 45.41 -21.35 27.67
N ASN A 224 44.32 -21.82 28.28
CA ASN A 224 44.39 -22.54 29.55
C ASN A 224 45.06 -23.91 29.43
N SER A 225 44.85 -24.62 28.32
CA SER A 225 45.51 -25.90 28.07
C SER A 225 47.03 -25.71 27.93
N GLU A 226 47.46 -24.68 27.18
CA GLU A 226 48.87 -24.33 27.02
C GLU A 226 49.51 -23.92 28.35
N ARG A 227 48.83 -23.10 29.16
CA ARG A 227 49.29 -22.74 30.51
C ARG A 227 49.40 -23.94 31.44
N SER A 228 48.43 -24.86 31.41
CA SER A 228 48.42 -26.05 32.26
C SER A 228 49.58 -26.98 31.89
N ILE A 229 49.83 -27.18 30.59
CA ILE A 229 50.97 -27.96 30.09
C ILE A 229 52.29 -27.29 30.53
N PHE A 230 52.42 -25.98 30.33
CA PHE A 230 53.63 -25.24 30.72
C PHE A 230 53.89 -25.30 32.23
N SER A 231 52.85 -25.15 33.05
CA SER A 231 52.93 -25.31 34.51
C SER A 231 53.38 -26.72 34.91
N PHE A 232 52.86 -27.75 34.23
CA PHE A 232 53.22 -29.14 34.52
C PHE A 232 54.68 -29.44 34.15
N ILE A 233 55.15 -28.93 33.00
CA ILE A 233 56.55 -29.04 32.58
C ILE A 233 57.47 -28.31 33.56
N ASN A 234 57.12 -27.10 34.00
CA ASN A 234 57.91 -26.37 34.99
C ASN A 234 57.96 -27.07 36.35
N PHE A 235 56.85 -27.70 36.76
CA PHE A 235 56.81 -28.50 37.98
C PHE A 235 57.75 -29.72 37.90
N ILE A 236 57.71 -30.49 36.80
CA ILE A 236 58.63 -31.61 36.53
C ILE A 236 60.09 -31.12 36.56
N ASN A 237 60.40 -30.06 35.82
CA ASN A 237 61.75 -29.48 35.78
C ASN A 237 62.24 -29.02 37.16
N SER A 238 61.35 -28.52 38.03
CA SER A 238 61.71 -28.14 39.40
C SER A 238 62.03 -29.34 40.28
N ILE A 239 61.35 -30.48 40.09
CA ILE A 239 61.61 -31.73 40.82
C ILE A 239 62.94 -32.33 40.36
N ASP A 240 63.21 -32.35 39.06
CA ASP A 240 64.48 -32.83 38.51
C ASP A 240 65.67 -31.97 38.96
N PHE A 241 65.45 -30.66 39.17
CA PHE A 241 66.47 -29.77 39.73
C PHE A 241 66.73 -30.05 41.22
N VAL A 242 65.69 -30.41 41.99
CA VAL A 242 65.84 -30.79 43.41
C VAL A 242 66.52 -32.15 43.57
N TYR A 243 66.32 -33.08 42.63
CA TYR A 243 66.95 -34.41 42.66
C TYR A 243 68.40 -34.45 42.15
N ASN A 244 68.83 -33.49 41.30
CA ASN A 244 70.20 -33.43 40.77
C ASN A 244 71.17 -32.55 41.59
N VAL A 245 70.77 -32.07 42.78
CA VAL A 245 71.60 -31.23 43.67
C VAL A 245 72.09 -31.98 44.93
N ASN A 246 71.85 -33.30 45.02
CA ASN A 246 72.49 -34.19 46.00
C ASN A 246 73.40 -35.21 45.30
#